data_AF-A0A0G1DBP4-F1
#
_entry.id   AF-A0A0G1DBP4-F1
#
_cell.length_a   1.000
_cell.length_b   1.000
_cell.length_c   1.000
_cell.angle_alpha   90.00
_cell.angle_beta   90.00
_cell.angle_gamma   90.00
#
_symmetry.space_group_name_H-M   'P 1'
#
loop_
_entity.id
_entity.type
_entity.pdbx_description
1 polymer ?
#
loop_
_entity_poly.entity_id
_entity_poly.type
_entity_poly.pdbx_seq_one_letter_code
_entity_poly.pdbx_strand_id
1 'polypeptide(L)'
;MAETDSIKKVLAKNPEEITGLAKNQGLDEVTELNLNESAGEFKYVVNGNKIEKLLLVFRVSLPTALTFSDSGKLEKSIQSPLVKLIDFLSN
;
A
#
# COMPACT_ATOMS: atom_id res chain seq x y z
N MET A 1 -26.99 9.19 -22.05
CA MET A 1 -26.40 7.84 -21.87
C MET A 1 -25.00 7.77 -22.48
N ALA A 2 -24.09 8.68 -22.07
CA ALA A 2 -22.74 8.80 -22.64
C ALA A 2 -21.64 9.24 -21.63
N GLU A 3 -21.98 9.62 -20.39
CA GLU A 3 -21.01 10.10 -19.38
C GLU A 3 -20.40 8.98 -18.52
N THR A 4 -21.12 7.87 -18.35
CA THR A 4 -20.71 6.75 -17.50
C THR A 4 -19.53 5.94 -18.06
N ASP A 5 -19.29 5.98 -19.36
CA ASP A 5 -18.22 5.21 -20.04
C ASP A 5 -16.86 5.92 -20.05
N SER A 6 -16.81 7.22 -19.80
CA SER A 6 -15.54 7.97 -19.76
C SER A 6 -14.96 8.10 -18.36
N ILE A 7 -15.79 8.08 -17.32
CA ILE A 7 -15.38 8.27 -15.92
C ILE A 7 -14.88 6.94 -15.30
N LYS A 8 -15.52 5.80 -15.63
CA LYS A 8 -14.96 4.47 -15.35
C LYS A 8 -13.59 4.23 -16.00
N LYS A 9 -13.25 5.00 -17.03
CA LYS A 9 -12.06 4.85 -17.89
C LYS A 9 -10.79 5.50 -17.32
N VAL A 10 -10.93 6.41 -16.34
CA VAL A 10 -9.82 7.16 -15.73
C VAL A 10 -9.53 6.68 -14.30
N LEU A 11 -10.51 6.06 -13.65
CA LEU A 11 -10.44 5.54 -12.27
C LEU A 11 -9.76 4.17 -12.12
N ALA A 12 -9.34 3.56 -13.23
CA ALA A 12 -8.44 2.42 -13.21
C ALA A 12 -7.03 2.90 -13.55
N LYS A 13 -6.35 3.57 -12.61
CA LYS A 13 -4.88 3.53 -12.66
C LYS A 13 -4.50 2.06 -12.73
N ASN A 14 -3.67 1.71 -13.71
CA ASN A 14 -3.29 0.32 -13.95
C ASN A 14 -2.83 -0.27 -12.60
N PRO A 15 -3.39 -1.40 -12.12
CA PRO A 15 -2.95 -2.08 -10.90
C PRO A 15 -1.43 -2.13 -10.72
N GLU A 16 -0.70 -2.21 -11.84
CA GLU A 16 0.76 -2.17 -11.92
C GLU A 16 1.38 -0.83 -11.47
N GLU A 17 0.77 0.31 -11.81
CA GLU A 17 1.21 1.64 -11.39
C GLU A 17 1.10 1.80 -9.88
N ILE A 18 -0.04 1.41 -9.29
CA ILE A 18 -0.26 1.47 -7.84
C ILE A 18 0.67 0.50 -7.11
N THR A 19 0.87 -0.70 -7.65
CA THR A 19 1.85 -1.67 -7.14
C THR A 19 3.27 -1.10 -7.16
N GLY A 20 3.64 -0.39 -8.23
CA GLY A 20 4.93 0.30 -8.34
C GLY A 20 5.09 1.42 -7.31
N LEU A 21 4.04 2.23 -7.10
CA LEU A 21 4.02 3.25 -6.06
C LEU A 21 4.17 2.63 -4.66
N ALA A 22 3.49 1.52 -4.38
CA ALA A 22 3.61 0.81 -3.11
C ALA A 22 5.05 0.32 -2.86
N LYS A 23 5.70 -0.24 -3.88
CA LYS A 23 7.12 -0.64 -3.80
C LYS A 23 8.03 0.55 -3.54
N ASN A 24 7.81 1.68 -4.21
CA ASN A 24 8.56 2.91 -3.97
C ASN A 24 8.35 3.49 -2.56
N GLN A 25 7.22 3.19 -1.91
CA GLN A 25 6.95 3.55 -0.52
C GLN A 25 7.54 2.55 0.50
N GLY A 26 8.35 1.60 0.04
CA GLY A 26 9.06 0.64 0.89
C GLY A 26 8.28 -0.63 1.17
N LEU A 27 7.30 -1.00 0.35
CA LEU A 27 6.67 -2.31 0.39
C LEU A 27 7.48 -3.28 -0.50
N ASP A 28 8.35 -4.09 0.09
CA ASP A 28 9.24 -4.98 -0.66
C ASP A 28 8.48 -6.07 -1.42
N GLU A 29 7.44 -6.63 -0.78
CA GLU A 29 6.59 -7.66 -1.36
C GLU A 29 5.14 -7.22 -1.33
N VAL A 30 4.48 -7.26 -2.48
CA VAL A 30 3.04 -7.01 -2.60
C VAL A 30 2.33 -8.35 -2.65
N THR A 31 1.43 -8.59 -1.71
CA THR A 31 0.66 -9.83 -1.63
C THR A 31 -0.74 -9.66 -2.20
N GLU A 32 -1.32 -8.47 -2.09
CA GLU A 32 -2.69 -8.22 -2.48
C GLU A 32 -2.91 -6.75 -2.87
N LEU A 33 -3.77 -6.52 -3.85
CA LEU A 33 -4.26 -5.20 -4.24
C LEU A 33 -5.78 -5.26 -4.30
N ASN A 34 -6.45 -4.45 -3.47
CA ASN A 34 -7.89 -4.33 -3.43
C ASN A 34 -8.32 -2.92 -3.84
N LEU A 35 -9.38 -2.83 -4.64
CA LEU A 35 -10.03 -1.57 -4.95
C LEU A 35 -11.31 -1.47 -4.13
N ASN A 36 -11.34 -0.53 -3.19
CA ASN A 36 -12.49 -0.25 -2.35
C ASN A 36 -13.16 1.03 -2.81
N GLU A 37 -14.48 0.97 -3.03
CA GLU A 37 -15.30 2.16 -3.23
C GLU A 37 -15.95 2.52 -1.89
N SER A 38 -15.73 3.75 -1.42
CA SER A 38 -16.37 4.25 -0.20
C SER A 38 -16.80 5.69 -0.42
N ALA A 39 -18.09 5.98 -0.17
CA ALA A 39 -18.67 7.31 -0.35
C ALA A 39 -18.48 7.93 -1.75
N GLY A 40 -18.40 7.10 -2.80
CA GLY A 40 -18.20 7.54 -4.20
C GLY A 40 -16.74 7.80 -4.57
N GLU A 41 -15.80 7.54 -3.66
CA GLU A 41 -14.37 7.60 -3.91
C GLU A 41 -13.78 6.20 -4.05
N PHE A 42 -12.91 6.01 -5.05
CA PHE A 42 -12.15 4.79 -5.24
C PHE A 42 -10.81 4.88 -4.49
N LYS A 43 -10.52 3.86 -3.70
CA LYS A 43 -9.28 3.74 -2.92
C LYS A 43 -8.62 2.41 -3.19
N TYR A 44 -7.34 2.45 -3.47
CA TYR A 44 -6.53 1.25 -3.62
C TYR A 44 -5.90 0.89 -2.29
N VAL A 45 -6.17 -0.30 -1.79
CA VAL A 45 -5.52 -0.86 -0.60
C VAL A 45 -4.53 -1.92 -1.07
N VAL A 46 -3.25 -1.64 -0.85
CA VAL A 46 -2.14 -2.55 -1.17
C VAL A 46 -1.68 -3.19 0.12
N ASN A 47 -1.84 -4.51 0.22
CA ASN A 47 -1.31 -5.28 1.34
C ASN A 47 -0.03 -5.99 0.90
N GLY A 48 0.92 -6.07 1.81
CA GLY A 48 2.20 -6.71 1.55
C GLY A 48 3.09 -6.75 2.77
N ASN A 49 4.36 -6.95 2.52
CA ASN A 49 5.40 -6.97 3.54
C ASN A 49 6.48 -5.93 3.23
N LYS A 50 6.93 -5.26 4.28
CA LYS A 50 8.18 -4.51 4.29
C LYS A 50 9.24 -5.34 5.01
N ILE A 51 10.40 -5.49 4.40
CA ILE A 51 11.53 -6.24 4.95
C ILE A 51 12.47 -5.25 5.63
N GLU A 52 12.60 -5.37 6.95
CA GLU A 52 13.52 -4.53 7.73
C GLU A 52 14.62 -5.37 8.36
N LYS A 53 15.76 -4.72 8.64
CA LYS A 53 16.89 -5.34 9.34
C LYS A 53 16.84 -4.95 10.81
N LEU A 54 16.56 -5.92 11.66
CA LEU A 54 16.67 -5.81 13.11
C LEU A 54 18.10 -6.17 13.55
N LEU A 55 18.69 -5.33 14.41
CA LEU A 55 20.05 -5.52 14.96
C LEU A 55 21.13 -5.78 13.90
N LEU A 56 20.96 -5.27 12.67
CA LEU A 56 21.84 -5.45 11.51
C LEU A 56 22.00 -6.90 10.99
N VAL A 57 21.57 -7.92 11.74
CA VAL A 57 21.71 -9.34 11.37
C VAL A 57 20.40 -10.04 11.03
N PHE A 58 19.28 -9.63 11.63
CA PHE A 58 18.00 -10.33 11.44
C PHE A 58 17.15 -9.61 10.39
N ARG A 59 16.73 -10.31 9.35
CA ARG A 59 15.71 -9.80 8.42
C ARG A 59 14.34 -10.16 8.96
N VAL A 60 13.48 -9.16 9.12
CA VAL A 60 12.11 -9.33 9.60
C VAL A 60 11.15 -8.87 8.52
N SER A 61 10.15 -9.70 8.23
CA SER A 61 9.05 -9.37 7.32
C SER A 61 7.91 -8.76 8.12
N LEU A 62 7.58 -7.51 7.82
CA LEU A 62 6.59 -6.72 8.54
C LEU A 62 5.34 -6.51 7.66
N PRO A 63 4.21 -7.11 8.03
CA PRO A 63 2.95 -6.88 7.34
C PRO A 63 2.61 -5.39 7.34
N THR A 64 2.40 -4.86 6.15
CA THR A 64 2.17 -3.44 5.89
C THR A 64 1.04 -3.28 4.90
N ALA A 65 0.11 -2.39 5.21
CA ALA A 65 -0.99 -2.01 4.35
C ALA A 65 -0.86 -0.52 3.97
N LEU A 66 -0.84 -0.23 2.67
CA LEU A 66 -0.81 1.11 2.12
C LEU A 66 -2.13 1.41 1.44
N THR A 67 -2.70 2.58 1.69
CA THR A 67 -3.92 3.04 1.02
C THR A 67 -3.59 4.24 0.14
N PHE A 68 -3.92 4.13 -1.13
CA PHE A 68 -3.78 5.18 -2.12
C PHE A 68 -5.16 5.67 -2.57
N SER A 69 -5.27 6.97 -2.82
CA SER A 69 -6.40 7.53 -3.55
C SER A 69 -6.40 7.04 -5.01
N ASP A 70 -7.50 7.25 -5.70
CA ASP A 70 -7.63 7.10 -7.16
C ASP A 70 -6.55 7.84 -7.97
N SER A 71 -6.10 8.98 -7.47
CA SER A 71 -5.02 9.81 -8.01
C SER A 71 -3.61 9.25 -7.74
N GLY A 72 -3.50 8.16 -6.97
CA GLY A 72 -2.23 7.53 -6.60
C GLY A 72 -1.48 8.24 -5.48
N LYS A 73 -2.15 9.15 -4.73
CA LYS A 73 -1.58 9.78 -3.55
C LYS A 73 -1.68 8.82 -2.37
N LEU A 74 -0.60 8.64 -1.62
CA LEU A 74 -0.63 7.86 -0.39
C LEU A 74 -1.48 8.60 0.67
N GLU A 75 -2.58 7.97 1.09
CA GLU A 75 -3.48 8.50 2.13
C GLU A 75 -3.17 7.91 3.50
N LYS A 76 -2.85 6.62 3.54
CA LYS A 76 -2.65 5.89 4.80
C LYS A 76 -1.54 4.86 4.66
N SER A 77 -0.73 4.75 5.71
CA SER A 77 0.23 3.67 5.87
C SER A 77 0.02 3.05 7.25
N ILE A 78 -0.29 1.75 7.27
CA ILE A 78 -0.44 0.97 8.50
C ILE A 78 0.62 -0.11 8.46
N GLN A 79 1.57 -0.03 9.38
CA GLN A 79 2.55 -1.08 9.61
C GLN A 79 2.17 -1.85 10.87
N SER A 80 2.48 -3.15 10.88
CA SER A 80 2.24 -4.00 12.04
C SER A 80 2.84 -3.38 13.32
N PRO A 81 2.14 -3.42 14.46
CA PRO A 81 2.66 -2.94 15.74
C PRO A 81 3.99 -3.59 16.15
N LEU A 82 4.34 -4.73 15.57
CA LEU A 82 5.63 -5.40 15.75
C LEU A 82 6.83 -4.49 15.41
N VAL A 83 6.68 -3.50 14.52
CA VAL A 83 7.73 -2.50 14.24
C VAL A 83 8.13 -1.74 15.52
N LYS A 84 7.17 -1.39 16.37
CA LYS A 84 7.47 -0.67 17.63
C LYS A 84 8.29 -1.51 18.61
N LEU A 85 8.14 -2.83 18.57
CA LEU A 85 8.95 -3.75 19.40
C LEU A 85 10.38 -3.85 18.85
N ILE A 86 10.55 -3.84 17.53
CA ILE A 86 11.85 -3.83 16.86
C ILE A 86 12.63 -2.55 17.20
N ASP A 87 11.96 -1.40 17.17
CA ASP A 87 12.55 -0.11 17.55
C ASP A 87 13.01 -0.10 19.01
N PHE A 88 12.21 -0.67 19.92
CA PHE A 88 12.56 -0.73 21.35
C PHE A 88 13.77 -1.64 21.63
N LEU A 89 13.92 -2.75 20.89
CA LEU A 89 15.03 -3.69 21.05
C LEU A 89 16.32 -3.25 20.34
N SER A 90 16.25 -2.25 19.47
CA SER A 90 17.39 -1.72 18.72
C SER A 90 18.10 -0.54 19.41
N ASN A 91 17.64 -0.16 20.60
CA ASN A 91 18.18 0.94 21.42
C ASN A 91 18.85 0.37 22.68
#